data_AF-A0A3D4XBS9-F1
#
_entry.id   AF-A0A3D4XBS9-F1
#
_cell.length_a   1.000
_cell.length_b   1.000
_cell.length_c   1.000
_cell.angle_alpha   90.00
_cell.angle_beta   90.00
_cell.angle_gamma   90.00
#
_symmetry.space_group_name_H-M   'P 1'
#
loop_
_entity.id
_entity.type
_entity.pdbx_description
1 polymer ?
#
loop_
_entity_poly.entity_id
_entity_poly.type
_entity_poly.pdbx_seq_one_letter_code
_entity_poly.pdbx_strand_id
1 'polypeptide(L)' 'MGSQHTSDSFSEVRKTKFNFLKEQQCSLNMQIRLAMQLHDVQTQADLVEKLREVTDQLDHIMG' A
#
# COMPACT_ATOMS: atom_id res chain seq x y z
N MET A 1 -31.90 -18.90 -8.00
CA MET A 1 -30.52 -19.19 -7.57
C MET A 1 -29.63 -18.08 -8.11
N GLY A 2 -29.10 -17.19 -7.29
CA GLY A 2 -28.27 -16.09 -7.81
C GLY A 2 -28.03 -15.01 -6.77
N SER A 3 -26.86 -15.06 -6.13
CA SER A 3 -26.26 -13.95 -5.37
C SER A 3 -24.93 -14.29 -4.68
N GLN A 4 -24.30 -15.45 -4.92
CA GLN A 4 -22.98 -15.76 -4.34
C GLN A 4 -21.82 -15.14 -5.16
N HIS A 5 -21.91 -15.18 -6.50
CA HIS A 5 -20.79 -14.90 -7.40
C HIS A 5 -20.26 -13.45 -7.38
N THR A 6 -21.13 -12.47 -7.09
CA THR A 6 -20.74 -11.05 -7.05
C THR A 6 -20.03 -10.67 -5.76
N SER A 7 -20.37 -11.30 -4.63
CA SER A 7 -19.73 -11.05 -3.33
C SER A 7 -18.31 -11.63 -3.29
N ASP A 8 -18.12 -12.81 -3.88
CA ASP A 8 -16.80 -13.45 -3.98
C ASP A 8 -15.84 -12.63 -4.86
N SER A 9 -16.37 -12.08 -5.96
CA SER A 9 -15.60 -11.22 -6.87
C SER A 9 -15.15 -9.90 -6.18
N PHE A 10 -16.02 -9.30 -5.38
CA PHE A 10 -15.70 -8.09 -4.61
C PHE A 10 -14.65 -8.36 -3.51
N SER A 11 -14.72 -9.54 -2.89
CA SER A 11 -13.71 -9.99 -1.91
C SER A 11 -12.34 -10.17 -2.55
N GLU A 12 -12.27 -10.84 -3.70
CA GLU A 12 -11.00 -11.05 -4.41
C GLU A 12 -10.38 -9.75 -4.90
N VAL A 13 -11.18 -8.79 -5.40
CA VAL A 13 -10.67 -7.45 -5.79
C VAL A 13 -10.07 -6.71 -4.60
N ARG A 14 -10.74 -6.72 -3.44
CA ARG A 14 -10.19 -6.10 -2.21
C ARG A 14 -8.89 -6.76 -1.78
N LYS A 15 -8.80 -8.09 -1.85
CA LYS A 15 -7.60 -8.87 -1.52
C LYS A 15 -6.44 -8.59 -2.47
N THR A 16 -6.70 -8.50 -3.78
CA THR A 16 -5.68 -8.11 -4.77
C THR A 16 -5.17 -6.70 -4.50
N LYS A 17 -6.07 -5.74 -4.27
CA LYS A 17 -5.69 -4.35 -3.95
C LYS A 17 -4.88 -4.28 -2.66
N PHE A 18 -5.28 -5.03 -1.63
CA PHE A 18 -4.57 -5.12 -0.36
C PHE A 18 -3.14 -5.64 -0.54
N ASN A 19 -2.96 -6.76 -1.24
CA ASN A 19 -1.64 -7.35 -1.47
C ASN A 19 -0.74 -6.38 -2.23
N PHE A 20 -1.26 -5.73 -3.27
CA PHE A 20 -0.54 -4.73 -4.03
C PHE A 20 -0.09 -3.54 -3.18
N LEU A 21 -0.96 -3.04 -2.30
CA LEU A 21 -0.61 -1.94 -1.38
C LEU A 21 0.44 -2.39 -0.34
N LYS A 22 0.40 -3.64 0.14
CA LYS A 22 1.45 -4.19 1.03
C LYS A 22 2.81 -4.28 0.35
N GLU A 23 2.85 -4.69 -0.92
CA GLU A 23 4.08 -4.72 -1.72
C GLU A 23 4.63 -3.31 -1.93
N GLN A 24 3.76 -2.34 -2.27
CA GLN A 24 4.16 -0.94 -2.38
C GLN A 24 4.70 -0.38 -1.06
N GLN A 25 4.03 -0.66 0.07
CA GLN A 25 4.49 -0.25 1.39
C GLN A 25 5.90 -0.81 1.70
N CYS A 26 6.17 -2.06 1.34
CA CYS A 26 7.48 -2.67 1.49
C CYS A 26 8.55 -1.99 0.62
N SER A 27 8.23 -1.74 -0.67
CA SER A 27 9.11 -1.04 -1.60
C SER A 27 9.45 0.37 -1.15
N LEU A 28 8.45 1.14 -0.70
CA LEU A 28 8.65 2.50 -0.17
C LEU A 28 9.56 2.49 1.06
N ASN A 29 9.37 1.56 1.99
CA ASN A 29 10.24 1.42 3.16
C ASN A 29 11.70 1.13 2.77
N MET A 30 11.93 0.30 1.75
CA MET A 30 13.28 0.03 1.25
C MET A 30 13.90 1.28 0.63
N GLN A 31 13.13 2.03 -0.18
CA GLN A 31 13.58 3.28 -0.80
C GLN A 31 13.88 4.36 0.25
N ILE A 32 13.07 4.47 1.31
CA ILE A 32 13.31 5.40 2.43
C ILE A 32 14.65 5.07 3.12
N ARG A 33 14.90 3.78 3.40
CA ARG A 33 16.18 3.36 4.00
C ARG A 33 17.37 3.71 3.12
N LEU A 34 17.23 3.56 1.80
CA LEU A 34 18.26 3.95 0.84
C LEU A 34 18.47 5.47 0.83
N ALA A 35 17.40 6.27 0.78
CA ALA A 35 17.49 7.73 0.83
C ALA A 35 18.18 8.21 2.12
N MET A 36 17.87 7.59 3.26
CA MET A 36 18.55 7.84 4.53
C MET A 36 20.05 7.53 4.47
N GLN A 37 20.44 6.41 3.86
CA GLN A 37 21.85 6.04 3.69
C GLN A 37 22.61 7.01 2.78
N LEU A 38 21.94 7.58 1.79
CA LEU A 38 22.50 8.57 0.87
C LEU A 38 22.44 10.01 1.42
N HIS A 39 21.88 10.20 2.61
CA HIS A 39 21.59 11.53 3.19
C HIS A 39 20.71 12.41 2.28
N ASP A 40 19.88 11.79 1.44
CA ASP A 40 18.92 12.48 0.57
C ASP A 40 17.63 12.77 1.35
N VAL A 41 17.65 13.87 2.10
CA VAL A 41 16.56 14.28 2.98
C VAL A 41 15.29 14.64 2.20
N GLN A 42 15.42 15.19 0.99
CA GLN A 42 14.26 15.56 0.18
C GLN A 42 13.54 14.31 -0.32
N THR A 43 14.27 13.38 -0.94
CA THR A 43 13.69 12.11 -1.40
C THR A 43 13.13 11.31 -0.23
N GLN A 44 13.78 11.31 0.93
CA GLN A 44 13.26 10.68 2.13
C GLN A 44 11.89 11.25 2.53
N ALA A 45 11.75 12.58 2.60
CA ALA A 45 10.50 13.24 2.98
C ALA A 45 9.37 12.91 1.98
N ASP A 46 9.64 12.98 0.69
CA ASP A 46 8.65 12.68 -0.36
C ASP A 46 8.19 11.22 -0.31
N LEU A 47 9.10 10.29 -0.01
CA LEU A 47 8.76 8.87 0.14
C LEU A 47 7.97 8.59 1.42
N VAL A 48 8.22 9.32 2.51
CA VAL A 48 7.46 9.19 3.77
C VAL A 48 6.01 9.64 3.59
N GLU A 49 5.76 10.74 2.88
CA GLU A 49 4.38 11.16 2.56
C GLU A 49 3.65 10.11 1.71
N LYS A 50 4.31 9.57 0.67
CA LYS A 50 3.74 8.46 -0.12
C LYS A 50 3.46 7.22 0.72
N LEU A 51 4.34 6.88 1.65
CA LEU A 51 4.16 5.74 2.56
C LEU A 51 2.93 5.93 3.44
N ARG A 52 2.69 7.17 3.91
CA ARG A 52 1.50 7.53 4.67
C ARG A 52 0.23 7.33 3.84
N GLU A 53 0.18 7.83 2.61
CA GLU A 53 -0.97 7.64 1.71
C GLU A 53 -1.28 6.16 1.44
N VAL A 54 -0.26 5.32 1.24
CA VAL A 54 -0.44 3.87 1.05
C VAL A 54 -0.95 3.21 2.33
N THR A 55 -0.49 3.67 3.50
CA THR A 55 -0.93 3.14 4.80
C THR A 55 -2.39 3.51 5.07
N ASP A 56 -2.79 4.76 4.80
CA ASP A 56 -4.18 5.21 4.93
C ASP A 56 -5.12 4.40 4.01
N GLN A 57 -4.66 4.06 2.80
CA GLN A 57 -5.41 3.19 1.88
C GLN A 57 -5.55 1.75 2.38
N LEU A 58 -4.51 1.21 3.04
CA LEU A 58 -4.56 -0.12 3.65
C LEU A 58 -5.55 -0.13 4.81
N ASP A 59 -5.52 0.89 5.66
CA ASP A 59 -6.43 1.03 6.79
C ASP A 59 -7.89 1.15 6.32
N HIS A 60 -8.14 1.88 5.22
CA HIS A 60 -9.47 1.95 4.61
C HIS A 60 -9.98 0.62 4.06
N ILE A 61 -9.09 -0.28 3.63
CA ILE A 61 -9.48 -1.62 3.15
C ILE A 61 -9.69 -2.60 4.32
N MET A 62 -8.98 -2.41 5.43
CA MET A 62 -9.09 -3.24 6.63
C MET A 62 -10.22 -2.82 7.57
N GLY A 63 -10.68 -1.57 7.50
CA GLY A 63 -11.85 -1.05 8.22
C GLY A 63 -13.18 -1.63 7.74
#